data_AF-A0A7C3GJU3-F1
#
_entry.id   AF-A0A7C3GJU3-F1
#
_cell.length_a   1.000
_cell.length_b   1.000
_cell.length_c   1.000
_cell.angle_alpha   90.00
_cell.angle_beta   90.00
_cell.angle_gamma   90.00
#
_symmetry.space_group_name_H-M   'P 1'
#
loop_
_entity.id
_entity.type
_entity.pdbx_description
1 polymer ?
#
loop_
_entity_poly.entity_id
_entity_poly.type
_entity_poly.pdbx_seq_one_letter_code
_entity_poly.pdbx_strand_id
1 'polypeptide(L)'
;MALSWWVWLMLAAVAAASVWWLLSQQVGGVWRGLGSVLGASVVLYPLEAAVVRWLVQWIYTTPARFADRVLASRHVLPLQHYVAEGEDALAGLVAAAAVLLVIVTLVGMAKRSPRVATVLRHPLTRGAFGVLVLAVIAFVGYNLWVNFQFRQPHPVFYTDCHKLWFHHRDALDQTVAAFDAGAPGIEIDVRYDVARREYYIGRYDTPNPPPDQRTTLDQVFDAVGGRGYFWLDTKTIRYLTPAQAQQAAQDMHALLARHGVLSQAIIESDRPENLIYFSRLGLYTSYWIFNIDETAFPHTLWGQYLALMRIKRNYIRGGFAAISLDHRFYTPFVAWMLRGARIHLFTINDPETLETLVHRPEVKVVLTDTQRFDITDCR
;
A
#
# COMPACT_ATOMS: atom_id res chain seq x y z
N MET A 1 -14.84 -10.45 4.32
CA MET A 1 -13.98 -11.26 5.22
C MET A 1 -13.86 -12.73 4.84
N ALA A 2 -14.62 -13.26 3.88
CA ALA A 2 -14.66 -14.69 3.56
C ALA A 2 -13.89 -15.10 2.29
N LEU A 3 -12.79 -14.43 1.90
CA LEU A 3 -11.98 -14.86 0.72
C LEU A 3 -10.52 -15.18 1.05
N SER A 4 -9.92 -14.52 2.05
CA SER A 4 -8.55 -14.80 2.50
C SER A 4 -8.45 -16.07 3.36
N TRP A 5 -9.51 -16.39 4.11
CA TRP A 5 -9.60 -17.64 4.84
C TRP A 5 -9.63 -18.84 3.90
N TRP A 6 -10.23 -18.75 2.70
CA TRP A 6 -10.29 -19.87 1.77
C TRP A 6 -8.96 -20.22 1.13
N VAL A 7 -8.07 -19.25 0.90
CA VAL A 7 -6.73 -19.57 0.36
C VAL A 7 -5.88 -20.26 1.41
N TRP A 8 -5.95 -19.84 2.67
CA TRP A 8 -5.25 -20.52 3.76
C TRP A 8 -5.94 -21.81 4.19
N LEU A 9 -7.27 -21.90 4.17
CA LEU A 9 -7.99 -23.17 4.30
C LEU A 9 -7.67 -24.08 3.14
N MET A 10 -7.48 -23.59 1.91
CA MET A 10 -7.09 -24.44 0.79
C MET A 10 -5.64 -24.87 0.92
N LEU A 11 -4.70 -24.00 1.27
CA LEU A 11 -3.30 -24.39 1.46
C LEU A 11 -3.11 -25.28 2.69
N ALA A 12 -3.82 -24.99 3.79
CA ALA A 12 -3.81 -25.81 5.00
C ALA A 12 -4.64 -27.08 4.85
N ALA A 13 -5.75 -27.11 4.09
CA ALA A 13 -6.48 -28.33 3.78
C ALA A 13 -5.74 -29.17 2.74
N VAL A 14 -5.03 -28.57 1.79
CA VAL A 14 -4.14 -29.31 0.88
C VAL A 14 -2.96 -29.87 1.67
N ALA A 15 -2.34 -29.11 2.58
CA ALA A 15 -1.29 -29.61 3.45
C ALA A 15 -1.81 -30.69 4.43
N ALA A 16 -2.92 -30.45 5.11
CA ALA A 16 -3.53 -31.39 6.06
C ALA A 16 -4.12 -32.62 5.37
N ALA A 17 -4.72 -32.50 4.18
CA ALA A 17 -5.16 -33.66 3.39
C ALA A 17 -3.97 -34.44 2.84
N SER A 18 -2.88 -33.76 2.46
CA SER A 18 -1.64 -34.45 2.05
C SER A 18 -1.00 -35.20 3.22
N VAL A 19 -1.00 -34.62 4.42
CA VAL A 19 -0.51 -35.24 5.66
C VAL A 19 -1.45 -36.36 6.13
N TRP A 20 -2.76 -36.15 6.16
CA TRP A 20 -3.76 -37.17 6.50
C TRP A 20 -3.73 -38.33 5.51
N TRP A 21 -3.60 -38.05 4.21
CA TRP A 21 -3.45 -39.08 3.18
C TRP A 21 -2.15 -39.86 3.38
N LEU A 22 -1.01 -39.20 3.63
CA LEU A 22 0.26 -39.85 3.97
C LEU A 22 0.17 -40.72 5.23
N LEU A 23 -0.54 -40.29 6.26
CA LEU A 23 -0.77 -41.06 7.49
C LEU A 23 -1.74 -42.23 7.25
N SER A 24 -2.80 -42.05 6.47
CA SER A 24 -3.76 -43.12 6.11
C SER A 24 -3.10 -44.22 5.26
N GLN A 25 -2.14 -43.87 4.42
CA GLN A 25 -1.33 -44.82 3.65
C GLN A 25 -0.33 -45.59 4.52
N GLN A 26 0.07 -45.06 5.69
CA GLN A 26 0.86 -45.79 6.68
C GLN A 26 0.01 -46.69 7.59
N VAL A 27 -1.26 -46.34 7.82
CA VAL A 27 -2.17 -47.09 8.72
C VAL A 27 -2.95 -48.19 7.99
N GLY A 28 -3.06 -48.15 6.67
CA GLY A 28 -3.71 -49.18 5.84
C GLY A 28 -3.09 -50.58 5.90
N GLY A 29 -1.94 -50.76 6.57
CA GLY A 29 -1.28 -52.06 6.76
C GLY A 29 -1.39 -52.67 8.17
N VAL A 30 -1.90 -51.94 9.18
CA VAL A 30 -1.90 -52.45 10.57
C VAL A 30 -3.18 -52.04 11.30
N TRP A 31 -4.25 -52.79 11.06
CA TRP A 31 -5.40 -52.93 11.97
C TRP A 31 -5.15 -54.00 13.04
N ARG A 32 -3.93 -54.06 13.61
CA ARG A 32 -3.61 -54.85 14.82
C ARG A 32 -2.50 -54.16 15.62
N GLY A 33 -2.87 -53.33 16.60
CA GLY A 33 -1.93 -52.83 17.61
C GLY A 33 -2.16 -51.39 18.07
N LEU A 34 -3.19 -51.16 18.87
CA LEU A 34 -3.63 -49.87 19.42
C LEU A 34 -2.72 -49.37 20.59
N GLY A 35 -1.41 -49.29 20.38
CA GLY A 35 -0.46 -48.86 21.42
C GLY A 35 0.59 -47.80 21.02
N SER A 36 0.80 -47.54 19.73
CA SER A 36 1.94 -46.73 19.25
C SER A 36 1.56 -45.40 18.57
N VAL A 37 0.27 -45.10 18.41
CA VAL A 37 -0.22 -43.89 17.70
C VAL A 37 0.00 -42.60 18.50
N LEU A 38 0.09 -42.68 19.84
CA LEU A 38 0.43 -41.53 20.68
C LEU A 38 1.93 -41.20 20.70
N GLY A 39 2.82 -42.12 20.30
CA GLY A 39 4.27 -41.90 20.30
C GLY A 39 4.81 -41.18 19.07
N ALA A 40 4.34 -41.54 17.87
CA ALA A 40 4.84 -40.95 16.61
C ALA A 40 4.33 -39.51 16.39
N SER A 41 3.12 -39.22 16.85
CA SER A 41 2.51 -37.88 16.80
C SER A 41 3.25 -36.89 17.71
N VAL A 42 3.93 -37.35 18.76
CA VAL A 42 4.69 -36.51 19.72
C VAL A 42 6.10 -36.18 19.22
N VAL A 43 6.67 -36.97 18.30
CA VAL A 43 8.06 -36.77 17.81
C VAL A 43 8.14 -35.91 16.55
N LEU A 44 7.12 -35.91 15.69
CA LEU A 44 7.13 -35.14 14.44
C LEU A 44 6.58 -33.71 14.57
N TYR A 45 5.65 -33.50 15.51
CA TYR A 45 5.11 -32.17 15.85
C TYR A 45 6.18 -31.14 16.24
N PRO A 46 7.20 -31.45 17.06
CA PRO A 46 8.24 -30.49 17.40
C PRO A 46 9.19 -30.19 16.23
N LEU A 47 9.39 -31.12 15.28
CA LEU A 47 10.26 -30.90 14.12
C LEU A 47 9.59 -29.99 13.07
N GLU A 48 8.30 -30.21 12.81
CA GLU A 48 7.49 -29.35 11.93
C GLU A 48 7.36 -27.94 12.51
N ALA A 49 7.08 -27.84 13.81
CA ALA A 49 6.98 -26.55 14.49
C ALA A 49 8.34 -25.84 14.60
N ALA A 50 9.47 -26.56 14.64
CA ALA A 50 10.81 -25.97 14.68
C ALA A 50 11.29 -25.49 13.31
N VAL A 51 11.05 -26.24 12.23
CA VAL A 51 11.42 -25.82 10.86
C VAL A 51 10.57 -24.63 10.42
N VAL A 52 9.25 -24.66 10.68
CA VAL A 52 8.38 -23.52 10.38
C VAL A 52 8.73 -22.33 11.26
N ARG A 53 8.96 -22.50 12.57
CA ARG A 53 9.43 -21.40 13.44
C ARG A 53 10.79 -20.87 13.01
N TRP A 54 11.73 -21.71 12.59
CA TRP A 54 13.06 -21.30 12.13
C TRP A 54 12.99 -20.56 10.81
N LEU A 55 12.21 -21.02 9.83
CA LEU A 55 11.98 -20.32 8.55
C LEU A 55 11.29 -18.98 8.77
N VAL A 56 10.24 -18.95 9.60
CA VAL A 56 9.56 -17.72 10.02
C VAL A 56 10.59 -16.80 10.69
N GLN A 57 11.28 -17.24 11.73
CA GLN A 57 12.23 -16.41 12.47
C GLN A 57 13.42 -15.96 11.61
N TRP A 58 13.90 -16.76 10.67
CA TRP A 58 14.98 -16.38 9.74
C TRP A 58 14.48 -15.35 8.71
N ILE A 59 13.30 -15.55 8.13
CA ILE A 59 12.66 -14.58 7.21
C ILE A 59 12.34 -13.26 7.92
N TYR A 60 11.97 -13.29 9.20
CA TYR A 60 11.58 -12.09 9.95
C TYR A 60 12.74 -11.38 10.66
N THR A 61 13.73 -12.10 11.17
CA THR A 61 14.84 -11.49 11.93
C THR A 61 16.04 -11.14 11.06
N THR A 62 16.25 -11.80 9.91
CA THR A 62 17.44 -11.53 9.09
C THR A 62 17.33 -10.20 8.34
N PRO A 63 16.20 -9.83 7.71
CA PRO A 63 16.04 -8.51 7.11
C PRO A 63 16.00 -7.39 8.15
N ALA A 64 15.34 -7.60 9.30
CA ALA A 64 15.28 -6.61 10.38
C ALA A 64 16.65 -6.37 11.03
N ARG A 65 17.40 -7.44 11.37
CA ARG A 65 18.77 -7.32 11.90
C ARG A 65 19.77 -6.79 10.86
N PHE A 66 19.51 -7.00 9.57
CA PHE A 66 20.31 -6.44 8.50
C PHE A 66 20.02 -4.94 8.35
N ALA A 67 18.76 -4.53 8.33
CA ALA A 67 18.35 -3.12 8.37
C ALA A 67 18.93 -2.41 9.60
N ASP A 68 18.81 -3.01 10.79
CA ASP A 68 19.38 -2.46 12.03
C ASP A 68 20.91 -2.32 11.96
N ARG A 69 21.63 -3.28 11.34
CA ARG A 69 23.10 -3.20 11.19
C ARG A 69 23.55 -2.20 10.15
N VAL A 70 22.81 -2.09 9.05
CA VAL A 70 23.07 -1.09 7.99
C VAL A 70 22.81 0.31 8.53
N LEU A 71 21.69 0.50 9.25
CA LEU A 71 21.31 1.76 9.89
C LEU A 71 22.19 2.14 11.09
N ALA A 72 22.74 1.17 11.82
CA ALA A 72 23.66 1.43 12.94
C ALA A 72 25.10 1.77 12.53
N SER A 73 25.47 1.60 11.25
CA SER A 73 26.82 1.91 10.78
C SER A 73 26.98 3.41 10.50
N ARG A 74 27.69 4.14 11.38
CA ARG A 74 27.90 5.60 11.33
C ARG A 74 28.79 6.11 10.16
N HIS A 75 29.08 5.29 9.16
CA HIS A 75 30.04 5.59 8.09
C HIS A 75 29.50 5.37 6.68
N VAL A 76 28.26 5.81 6.40
CA VAL A 76 27.73 5.77 5.02
C VAL A 76 27.23 7.16 4.60
N LEU A 77 28.12 7.91 3.95
CA LEU A 77 27.77 8.99 3.01
C LEU A 77 27.85 8.44 1.56
N PRO A 78 27.21 9.11 0.60
CA PRO A 78 25.91 8.76 0.05
C PRO A 78 25.98 7.64 -1.00
N LEU A 79 25.68 6.40 -0.59
CA LEU A 79 25.41 5.26 -1.48
C LEU A 79 23.90 5.09 -1.79
N GLN A 80 23.07 6.06 -1.42
CA GLN A 80 21.61 5.98 -1.48
C GLN A 80 21.04 5.71 -2.90
N HIS A 81 21.80 6.05 -3.95
CA HIS A 81 21.40 5.76 -5.33
C HIS A 81 21.70 4.32 -5.78
N TYR A 82 22.81 3.70 -5.33
CA TYR A 82 23.17 2.34 -5.74
C TYR A 82 22.54 1.23 -4.88
N VAL A 83 22.21 1.54 -3.62
CA VAL A 83 21.53 0.59 -2.72
C VAL A 83 20.08 0.34 -3.17
N ALA A 84 19.47 1.31 -3.87
CA ALA A 84 18.10 1.25 -4.34
C ALA A 84 17.81 0.09 -5.30
N GLU A 85 18.64 -0.04 -6.34
CA GLU A 85 18.50 -1.08 -7.36
C GLU A 85 19.02 -2.44 -6.83
N GLY A 86 20.00 -2.40 -5.92
CA GLY A 86 20.55 -3.59 -5.27
C GLY A 86 19.59 -4.27 -4.30
N GLU A 87 18.74 -3.53 -3.59
CA GLU A 87 17.84 -4.08 -2.57
C GLU A 87 16.70 -4.92 -3.13
N ASP A 88 16.17 -4.60 -4.32
CA ASP A 88 15.11 -5.41 -4.94
C ASP A 88 15.67 -6.61 -5.70
N ALA A 89 16.83 -6.43 -6.34
CA ALA A 89 17.61 -7.55 -6.83
C ALA A 89 17.91 -8.50 -5.67
N LEU A 90 18.30 -7.97 -4.50
CA LEU A 90 18.55 -8.74 -3.29
C LEU A 90 17.27 -9.37 -2.73
N ALA A 91 16.13 -8.70 -2.68
CA ALA A 91 14.87 -9.28 -2.21
C ALA A 91 14.37 -10.39 -3.15
N GLY A 92 14.47 -10.18 -4.47
CA GLY A 92 14.21 -11.20 -5.49
C GLY A 92 15.19 -12.38 -5.38
N LEU A 93 16.48 -12.10 -5.16
CA LEU A 93 17.53 -13.11 -4.94
C LEU A 93 17.32 -13.86 -3.62
N VAL A 94 16.87 -13.21 -2.55
CA VAL A 94 16.57 -13.84 -1.25
C VAL A 94 15.34 -14.73 -1.37
N ALA A 95 14.29 -14.29 -2.06
CA ALA A 95 13.12 -15.12 -2.35
C ALA A 95 13.50 -16.33 -3.23
N ALA A 96 14.27 -16.11 -4.29
CA ALA A 96 14.78 -17.17 -5.14
C ALA A 96 15.70 -18.14 -4.37
N ALA A 97 16.57 -17.61 -3.50
CA ALA A 97 17.45 -18.39 -2.65
C ALA A 97 16.68 -19.18 -1.59
N ALA A 98 15.59 -18.65 -1.04
CA ALA A 98 14.71 -19.37 -0.11
C ALA A 98 14.00 -20.54 -0.81
N VAL A 99 13.49 -20.33 -2.03
CA VAL A 99 12.92 -21.40 -2.87
C VAL A 99 13.99 -22.44 -3.18
N LEU A 100 15.16 -22.01 -3.62
CA LEU A 100 16.28 -22.88 -3.92
C LEU A 100 16.72 -23.67 -2.67
N LEU A 101 16.74 -23.04 -1.49
CA LEU A 101 17.06 -23.69 -0.23
C LEU A 101 16.04 -24.75 0.15
N VAL A 102 14.73 -24.49 -0.05
CA VAL A 102 13.67 -25.50 0.14
C VAL A 102 13.87 -26.67 -0.82
N ILE A 103 14.11 -26.40 -2.10
CA ILE A 103 14.39 -27.42 -3.12
C ILE A 103 15.62 -28.26 -2.72
N VAL A 104 16.73 -27.61 -2.39
CA VAL A 104 17.99 -28.25 -1.99
C VAL A 104 17.83 -29.06 -0.72
N THR A 105 17.08 -28.55 0.27
CA THR A 105 16.80 -29.26 1.52
C THR A 105 15.99 -30.53 1.25
N LEU A 106 14.93 -30.44 0.45
CA LEU A 106 14.10 -31.59 0.10
C LEU A 106 14.88 -32.63 -0.71
N VAL A 107 15.72 -32.20 -1.65
CA VAL A 107 16.64 -33.08 -2.39
C VAL A 107 17.66 -33.73 -1.46
N GLY A 108 18.22 -32.97 -0.51
CA GLY A 108 19.15 -33.46 0.50
C GLY A 108 18.52 -34.51 1.43
N MET A 109 17.29 -34.26 1.88
CA MET A 109 16.50 -35.21 2.68
C MET A 109 16.18 -36.49 1.89
N ALA A 110 15.85 -36.36 0.61
CA ALA A 110 15.63 -37.50 -0.28
C ALA A 110 16.88 -38.39 -0.38
N LYS A 111 18.07 -37.79 -0.46
CA LYS A 111 19.33 -38.54 -0.51
C LYS A 111 19.66 -39.26 0.81
N ARG A 112 19.31 -38.66 1.95
CA ARG A 112 19.64 -39.19 3.29
C ARG A 112 18.60 -40.16 3.85
N SER A 113 17.37 -40.13 3.35
CA SER A 113 16.27 -40.96 3.83
C SER A 113 15.59 -41.71 2.69
N PRO A 114 15.74 -43.05 2.61
CA PRO A 114 15.04 -43.88 1.63
C PRO A 114 13.52 -43.69 1.67
N ARG A 115 12.96 -43.39 2.84
CA ARG A 115 11.51 -43.13 2.99
C ARG A 115 11.11 -41.82 2.30
N VAL A 116 11.89 -40.75 2.46
CA VAL A 116 11.66 -39.47 1.77
C VAL A 116 11.87 -39.62 0.27
N ALA A 117 12.86 -40.40 -0.17
CA ALA A 117 13.05 -40.73 -1.58
C ALA A 117 11.85 -41.47 -2.17
N THR A 118 11.31 -42.48 -1.47
CA THR A 118 10.13 -43.23 -1.93
C THR A 118 8.91 -42.30 -2.04
N VAL A 119 8.68 -41.44 -1.04
CA VAL A 119 7.60 -40.47 -1.08
C VAL A 119 7.77 -39.52 -2.26
N LEU A 120 8.94 -38.92 -2.48
CA LEU A 120 9.21 -38.00 -3.60
C LEU A 120 9.32 -38.69 -4.97
N ARG A 121 9.38 -40.03 -5.02
CA ARG A 121 9.30 -40.79 -6.28
C ARG A 121 7.87 -41.03 -6.74
N HIS A 122 6.90 -40.93 -5.83
CA HIS A 122 5.50 -41.11 -6.16
C HIS A 122 5.03 -40.04 -7.17
N PRO A 123 4.32 -40.39 -8.25
CA PRO A 123 3.88 -39.42 -9.26
C PRO A 123 3.07 -38.25 -8.69
N LEU A 124 2.18 -38.54 -7.73
CA LEU A 124 1.34 -37.51 -7.08
C LEU A 124 2.16 -36.49 -6.27
N THR A 125 3.17 -36.93 -5.52
CA THR A 125 3.99 -36.02 -4.71
C THR A 125 4.90 -35.17 -5.59
N ARG A 126 5.43 -35.73 -6.69
CA ARG A 126 6.16 -34.97 -7.71
C ARG A 126 5.27 -33.92 -8.37
N GLY A 127 4.05 -34.29 -8.73
CA GLY A 127 3.06 -33.37 -9.27
C GLY A 127 2.76 -32.23 -8.29
N ALA A 128 2.43 -32.56 -7.04
CA ALA A 128 2.16 -31.58 -5.98
C ALA A 128 3.36 -30.65 -5.72
N PHE A 129 4.58 -31.20 -5.68
CA PHE A 129 5.79 -30.42 -5.52
C PHE A 129 6.04 -29.48 -6.71
N GLY A 130 5.86 -29.98 -7.94
CA GLY A 130 5.95 -29.16 -9.15
C GLY A 130 4.95 -28.00 -9.14
N VAL A 131 3.70 -28.26 -8.77
CA VAL A 131 2.66 -27.24 -8.61
C VAL A 131 3.06 -26.21 -7.54
N LEU A 132 3.59 -26.65 -6.40
CA LEU A 132 4.05 -25.75 -5.35
C LEU A 132 5.18 -24.84 -5.84
N VAL A 133 6.21 -25.39 -6.49
CA VAL A 133 7.33 -24.61 -7.05
C VAL A 133 6.82 -23.58 -8.06
N LEU A 134 5.93 -23.98 -8.97
CA LEU A 134 5.33 -23.07 -9.95
C LEU A 134 4.51 -21.96 -9.26
N ALA A 135 3.75 -22.29 -8.23
CA ALA A 135 2.97 -21.30 -7.47
C ALA A 135 3.89 -20.27 -6.79
N VAL A 136 5.02 -20.70 -6.23
CA VAL A 136 5.98 -19.76 -5.63
C VAL A 136 6.67 -18.89 -6.68
N ILE A 137 7.09 -19.46 -7.82
CA ILE A 137 7.66 -18.68 -8.92
C ILE A 137 6.65 -17.64 -9.42
N ALA A 138 5.40 -18.03 -9.64
CA ALA A 138 4.34 -17.12 -10.06
C ALA A 138 4.10 -16.02 -9.02
N PHE A 139 4.10 -16.36 -7.73
CA PHE A 139 3.96 -15.38 -6.65
C PHE A 139 5.12 -14.38 -6.64
N VAL A 140 6.38 -14.84 -6.68
CA VAL A 140 7.56 -13.96 -6.70
C VAL A 140 7.56 -13.08 -7.94
N GLY A 141 7.34 -13.67 -9.12
CA GLY A 141 7.28 -12.94 -10.39
C GLY A 141 6.19 -11.87 -10.40
N TYR A 142 5.01 -12.18 -9.86
CA TYR A 142 3.93 -11.20 -9.72
C TYR A 142 4.30 -10.03 -8.78
N ASN A 143 4.94 -10.31 -7.64
CA ASN A 143 5.36 -9.25 -6.72
C ASN A 143 6.44 -8.34 -7.34
N LEU A 144 7.41 -8.93 -8.07
CA LEU A 144 8.41 -8.17 -8.82
C LEU A 144 7.77 -7.30 -9.89
N TRP A 145 6.80 -7.85 -10.64
CA TRP A 145 6.06 -7.10 -11.65
C TRP A 145 5.28 -5.92 -11.03
N VAL A 146 4.56 -6.15 -9.91
CA VAL A 146 3.85 -5.06 -9.21
C VAL A 146 4.83 -3.98 -8.75
N ASN A 147 5.97 -4.35 -8.14
CA ASN A 147 6.97 -3.36 -7.69
C ASN A 147 7.56 -2.56 -8.86
N PHE A 148 7.83 -3.20 -9.99
CA PHE A 148 8.33 -2.53 -11.19
C PHE A 148 7.32 -1.54 -11.76
N GLN A 149 6.05 -1.96 -11.89
CA GLN A 149 4.98 -1.10 -12.38
C GLN A 149 4.70 0.07 -11.44
N PHE A 150 4.79 -0.16 -10.13
CA PHE A 150 4.55 0.86 -9.11
C PHE A 150 5.57 2.02 -9.13
N ARG A 151 6.78 1.78 -9.67
CA ARG A 151 7.85 2.78 -9.76
C ARG A 151 7.83 3.61 -11.03
N GLN A 152 6.91 3.34 -11.95
CA GLN A 152 6.85 4.10 -13.18
C GLN A 152 6.52 5.56 -12.85
N PRO A 153 7.27 6.52 -13.41
CA PRO A 153 7.05 7.93 -13.11
C PRO A 153 5.70 8.38 -13.66
N HIS A 154 4.95 9.14 -12.87
CA HIS A 154 3.78 9.88 -13.35
C HIS A 154 4.16 11.35 -13.59
N PRO A 155 3.50 12.14 -14.46
CA PRO A 155 3.75 13.58 -14.54
C PRO A 155 3.34 14.29 -13.24
N VAL A 156 4.02 15.39 -12.89
CA VAL A 156 3.69 16.30 -11.77
C VAL A 156 3.50 17.69 -12.33
N PHE A 157 2.51 18.43 -11.80
CA PHE A 157 2.25 19.80 -12.23
C PHE A 157 2.74 20.86 -11.22
N TYR A 158 2.85 20.52 -9.93
CA TYR A 158 3.25 21.48 -8.90
C TYR A 158 4.78 21.52 -8.76
N THR A 159 5.29 22.66 -8.28
CA THR A 159 6.72 22.87 -8.10
C THR A 159 7.18 22.12 -6.85
N ASP A 160 8.25 21.34 -6.98
CA ASP A 160 8.81 20.60 -5.84
C ASP A 160 9.23 21.54 -4.69
N CYS A 161 9.52 22.81 -4.96
CA CYS A 161 9.99 23.79 -3.98
C CYS A 161 9.00 24.12 -2.84
N HIS A 162 7.68 24.09 -3.09
CA HIS A 162 6.66 24.57 -2.15
C HIS A 162 5.72 23.45 -1.73
N LYS A 163 6.25 22.54 -0.89
CA LYS A 163 5.56 21.32 -0.47
C LYS A 163 4.54 21.54 0.65
N LEU A 164 4.62 22.65 1.40
CA LEU A 164 3.74 22.89 2.56
C LEU A 164 2.47 23.63 2.16
N TRP A 165 1.33 22.95 2.28
CA TRP A 165 0.02 23.49 1.93
C TRP A 165 -0.87 23.58 3.17
N PHE A 166 -1.79 24.54 3.18
CA PHE A 166 -2.67 24.75 4.31
C PHE A 166 -3.76 23.67 4.37
N HIS A 167 -3.90 23.00 5.50
CA HIS A 167 -4.94 22.01 5.74
C HIS A 167 -6.31 22.65 6.07
N HIS A 168 -7.40 22.00 5.65
CA HIS A 168 -8.79 22.32 6.02
C HIS A 168 -9.18 23.79 5.85
N ARG A 169 -9.38 24.23 4.60
CA ARG A 169 -9.92 25.56 4.28
C ARG A 169 -11.36 25.49 3.81
N ASP A 170 -12.19 24.93 4.68
CA ASP A 170 -13.57 24.53 4.39
C ASP A 170 -14.58 25.70 4.47
N ALA A 171 -14.13 26.91 4.21
CA ALA A 171 -14.96 28.09 4.04
C ALA A 171 -14.30 29.07 3.05
N LEU A 172 -15.11 29.88 2.38
CA LEU A 172 -14.63 30.82 1.36
C LEU A 172 -13.66 31.85 1.92
N ASP A 173 -14.01 32.45 3.05
CA ASP A 173 -13.20 33.44 3.76
C ASP A 173 -11.87 32.84 4.25
N GLN A 174 -11.89 31.60 4.75
CA GLN A 174 -10.68 30.88 5.14
C GLN A 174 -9.76 30.60 3.95
N THR A 175 -10.33 30.21 2.81
CA THR A 175 -9.60 29.98 1.55
C THR A 175 -8.91 31.25 1.08
N VAL A 176 -9.65 32.36 1.02
CA VAL A 176 -9.11 33.68 0.64
C VAL A 176 -7.99 34.10 1.59
N ALA A 177 -8.24 34.02 2.90
CA ALA A 177 -7.27 34.39 3.93
C ALA A 177 -5.98 33.55 3.87
N ALA A 178 -6.06 32.27 3.52
CA ALA A 178 -4.89 31.40 3.37
C ALA A 178 -3.98 31.86 2.23
N PHE A 179 -4.54 32.18 1.06
CA PHE A 179 -3.77 32.71 -0.06
C PHE A 179 -3.26 34.12 0.19
N ASP A 180 -4.01 34.96 0.92
CA ASP A 180 -3.55 36.29 1.34
C ASP A 180 -2.37 36.20 2.32
N ALA A 181 -2.31 35.12 3.12
CA ALA A 181 -1.18 34.79 3.98
C ALA A 181 0.01 34.14 3.24
N GLY A 182 -0.06 34.00 1.91
CA GLY A 182 1.02 33.45 1.09
C GLY A 182 1.09 31.93 1.01
N ALA A 183 0.00 31.21 1.34
CA ALA A 183 -0.05 29.76 1.15
C ALA A 183 0.13 29.41 -0.34
N PRO A 184 1.07 28.50 -0.69
CA PRO A 184 1.26 28.07 -2.09
C PRO A 184 0.13 27.14 -2.55
N GLY A 185 -0.52 26.46 -1.62
CA GLY A 185 -1.70 25.64 -1.87
C GLY A 185 -2.50 25.40 -0.61
N ILE A 186 -3.72 24.91 -0.79
CA ILE A 186 -4.66 24.61 0.28
C ILE A 186 -5.34 23.27 0.04
N GLU A 187 -5.79 22.64 1.10
CA GLU A 187 -6.72 21.52 1.06
C GLU A 187 -8.13 21.97 1.44
N ILE A 188 -9.12 21.43 0.72
CA ILE A 188 -10.54 21.70 0.90
C ILE A 188 -11.30 20.37 0.88
N ASP A 189 -12.11 20.15 1.91
CA ASP A 189 -13.07 19.05 1.94
C ASP A 189 -14.24 19.36 1.00
N VAL A 190 -14.46 18.49 0.00
CA VAL A 190 -15.49 18.71 -1.02
C VAL A 190 -16.49 17.57 -1.08
N ARG A 191 -17.75 17.96 -1.33
CA ARG A 191 -18.89 17.06 -1.51
C ARG A 191 -19.50 17.32 -2.88
N TYR A 192 -20.11 16.28 -3.44
CA TYR A 192 -20.80 16.31 -4.72
C TYR A 192 -22.29 16.04 -4.52
N ASP A 193 -23.13 17.01 -4.91
CA ASP A 193 -24.58 16.85 -4.97
C ASP A 193 -24.95 16.22 -6.33
N VAL A 194 -25.35 14.94 -6.30
CA VAL A 194 -25.71 14.18 -7.50
C VAL A 194 -26.92 14.79 -8.23
N ALA A 195 -27.89 15.33 -7.49
CA ALA A 195 -29.12 15.87 -8.09
C ALA A 195 -28.86 17.20 -8.79
N ARG A 196 -27.97 18.02 -8.23
CA ARG A 196 -27.58 19.33 -8.78
C ARG A 196 -26.37 19.29 -9.70
N ARG A 197 -25.62 18.19 -9.70
CA ARG A 197 -24.35 18.04 -10.42
C ARG A 197 -23.33 19.11 -10.05
N GLU A 198 -23.21 19.38 -8.76
CA GLU A 198 -22.45 20.48 -8.22
C GLU A 198 -21.51 20.03 -7.10
N TYR A 199 -20.31 20.63 -7.08
CA TYR A 199 -19.37 20.48 -5.99
C TYR A 199 -19.48 21.64 -5.01
N TYR A 200 -19.54 21.32 -3.73
CA TYR A 200 -19.59 22.28 -2.64
C TYR A 200 -18.65 21.89 -1.51
N ILE A 201 -18.21 22.89 -0.75
CA ILE A 201 -17.36 22.68 0.40
C ILE A 201 -18.17 21.99 1.50
N GLY A 202 -17.61 20.95 2.10
CA GLY A 202 -18.22 20.31 3.25
C GLY A 202 -17.46 19.11 3.77
N ARG A 203 -17.26 19.09 5.08
CA ARG A 203 -16.68 17.93 5.77
C ARG A 203 -17.61 16.72 5.72
N TYR A 204 -17.02 15.56 5.93
CA TYR A 204 -17.77 14.30 6.01
C TYR A 204 -18.64 14.21 7.26
N ASP A 205 -18.14 14.71 8.39
CA ASP A 205 -18.75 14.59 9.72
C ASP A 205 -19.72 15.73 10.08
N THR A 206 -19.86 16.73 9.21
CA THR A 206 -20.80 17.82 9.41
C THR A 206 -22.15 17.56 8.71
N PRO A 207 -23.26 18.02 9.30
CA PRO A 207 -24.56 18.01 8.63
C PRO A 207 -24.47 18.74 7.29
N ASN A 208 -25.16 18.21 6.27
CA ASN A 208 -25.24 18.88 4.99
C ASN A 208 -25.96 20.23 5.15
N PRO A 209 -25.34 21.35 4.75
CA PRO A 209 -26.05 22.60 4.71
C PRO A 209 -27.21 22.51 3.70
N PRO A 210 -28.30 23.26 3.93
CA PRO A 210 -29.30 23.54 2.91
C PRO A 210 -28.65 24.01 1.61
N PRO A 211 -29.16 23.62 0.43
CA PRO A 211 -28.53 23.95 -0.85
C PRO A 211 -28.23 25.44 -1.07
N ASP A 212 -29.09 26.32 -0.59
CA ASP A 212 -28.98 27.78 -0.65
C ASP A 212 -27.90 28.37 0.27
N GLN A 213 -27.36 27.57 1.19
CA GLN A 213 -26.33 27.98 2.15
C GLN A 213 -24.97 27.34 1.85
N ARG A 214 -24.85 26.62 0.74
CA ARG A 214 -23.60 25.94 0.36
C ARG A 214 -22.67 26.90 -0.35
N THR A 215 -21.42 26.91 0.09
CA THR A 215 -20.32 27.47 -0.71
C THR A 215 -19.92 26.46 -1.77
N THR A 216 -20.09 26.81 -3.03
CA THR A 216 -19.72 25.96 -4.17
C THR A 216 -18.23 26.08 -4.46
N LEU A 217 -17.63 25.06 -5.08
CA LEU A 217 -16.26 25.19 -5.59
C LEU A 217 -16.16 26.24 -6.71
N ASP A 218 -17.23 26.48 -7.45
CA ASP A 218 -17.29 27.54 -8.47
C ASP A 218 -17.06 28.92 -7.84
N GLN A 219 -17.75 29.20 -6.72
CA GLN A 219 -17.54 30.43 -5.94
C GLN A 219 -16.13 30.55 -5.36
N VAL A 220 -15.53 29.43 -4.94
CA VAL A 220 -14.13 29.42 -4.48
C VAL A 220 -13.20 29.83 -5.61
N PHE A 221 -13.29 29.17 -6.77
CA PHE A 221 -12.42 29.46 -7.90
C PHE A 221 -12.66 30.87 -8.47
N ASP A 222 -13.89 31.39 -8.46
CA ASP A 222 -14.15 32.79 -8.81
C ASP A 222 -13.45 33.77 -7.85
N ALA A 223 -13.44 33.48 -6.55
CA ALA A 223 -12.90 34.37 -5.54
C ALA A 223 -11.36 34.39 -5.51
N VAL A 224 -10.71 33.24 -5.72
CA VAL A 224 -9.25 33.13 -5.61
C VAL A 224 -8.54 32.92 -6.95
N GLY A 225 -9.26 32.59 -8.02
CA GLY A 225 -8.68 32.27 -9.32
C GLY A 225 -7.60 31.18 -9.25
N GLY A 226 -6.59 31.30 -10.11
CA GLY A 226 -5.43 30.41 -10.14
C GLY A 226 -4.28 30.81 -9.20
N ARG A 227 -4.57 31.47 -8.06
CA ARG A 227 -3.56 32.02 -7.11
C ARG A 227 -2.63 30.97 -6.49
N GLY A 228 -2.96 29.69 -6.57
CA GLY A 228 -2.12 28.61 -6.07
C GLY A 228 -2.67 27.24 -6.42
N TYR A 229 -2.32 26.25 -5.61
CA TYR A 229 -2.72 24.87 -5.80
C TYR A 229 -3.87 24.47 -4.88
N PHE A 230 -4.67 23.50 -5.34
CA PHE A 230 -5.83 22.99 -4.64
C PHE A 230 -5.69 21.49 -4.42
N TRP A 231 -5.83 21.05 -3.20
CA TRP A 231 -6.05 19.65 -2.87
C TRP A 231 -7.52 19.49 -2.49
N LEU A 232 -8.27 18.76 -3.31
CA LEU A 232 -9.70 18.57 -3.14
C LEU A 232 -9.95 17.17 -2.55
N ASP A 233 -10.22 17.08 -1.24
CA ASP A 233 -10.58 15.79 -0.60
C ASP A 233 -12.07 15.49 -0.82
N THR A 234 -12.33 14.54 -1.72
CA THR A 234 -13.68 14.25 -2.20
C THR A 234 -14.45 13.27 -1.30
N LYS A 235 -15.06 13.80 -0.24
CA LYS A 235 -15.72 13.00 0.82
C LYS A 235 -16.91 12.16 0.36
N THR A 236 -17.66 12.61 -0.65
CA THR A 236 -18.88 11.90 -1.10
C THR A 236 -18.61 10.83 -2.14
N ILE A 237 -17.47 10.91 -2.84
CA ILE A 237 -17.20 10.05 -4.00
C ILE A 237 -17.19 8.58 -3.61
N ARG A 238 -16.79 8.26 -2.38
CA ARG A 238 -16.80 6.91 -1.84
C ARG A 238 -18.18 6.24 -1.75
N TYR A 239 -19.26 7.01 -1.82
CA TYR A 239 -20.64 6.51 -1.73
C TYR A 239 -21.37 6.49 -3.07
N LEU A 240 -20.73 7.00 -4.14
CA LEU A 240 -21.34 7.07 -5.44
C LEU A 240 -21.37 5.70 -6.11
N THR A 241 -22.45 5.44 -6.85
CA THR A 241 -22.48 4.35 -7.84
C THR A 241 -21.46 4.62 -8.95
N PRO A 242 -21.03 3.60 -9.71
CA PRO A 242 -20.09 3.79 -10.82
C PRO A 242 -20.52 4.87 -11.83
N ALA A 243 -21.80 4.90 -12.20
CA ALA A 243 -22.33 5.89 -13.14
C ALA A 243 -22.30 7.33 -12.56
N GLN A 244 -22.65 7.48 -11.28
CA GLN A 244 -22.57 8.77 -10.59
C GLN A 244 -21.12 9.23 -10.42
N ALA A 245 -20.18 8.33 -10.11
CA ALA A 245 -18.77 8.66 -9.97
C ALA A 245 -18.15 9.09 -11.32
N GLN A 246 -18.53 8.42 -12.41
CA GLN A 246 -18.14 8.82 -13.75
C GLN A 246 -18.69 10.21 -14.11
N GLN A 247 -19.95 10.49 -13.77
CA GLN A 247 -20.54 11.81 -14.00
C GLN A 247 -19.87 12.91 -13.16
N ALA A 248 -19.61 12.62 -11.88
CA ALA A 248 -18.90 13.52 -10.99
C ALA A 248 -17.49 13.86 -11.53
N ALA A 249 -16.76 12.86 -12.02
CA ALA A 249 -15.45 13.08 -12.64
C ALA A 249 -15.50 14.02 -13.86
N GLN A 250 -16.51 13.85 -14.72
CA GLN A 250 -16.72 14.74 -15.86
C GLN A 250 -17.06 16.17 -15.41
N ASP A 251 -17.92 16.31 -14.40
CA ASP A 251 -18.33 17.61 -13.86
C ASP A 251 -17.15 18.33 -13.20
N MET A 252 -16.30 17.61 -12.46
CA MET A 252 -15.06 18.15 -11.88
C MET A 252 -14.09 18.59 -12.99
N HIS A 253 -13.84 17.75 -13.99
CA HIS A 253 -12.97 18.12 -15.10
C HIS A 253 -13.48 19.39 -15.81
N ALA A 254 -14.79 19.48 -16.08
CA ALA A 254 -15.40 20.64 -16.70
C ALA A 254 -15.30 21.90 -15.82
N LEU A 255 -15.52 21.77 -14.50
CA LEU A 255 -15.36 22.84 -13.53
C LEU A 255 -13.91 23.37 -13.54
N LEU A 256 -12.93 22.49 -13.36
CA LEU A 256 -11.51 22.85 -13.34
C LEU A 256 -11.05 23.46 -14.67
N ALA A 257 -11.55 22.94 -15.80
CA ALA A 257 -11.23 23.47 -17.13
C ALA A 257 -11.80 24.88 -17.34
N ARG A 258 -13.04 25.12 -16.93
CA ARG A 258 -13.71 26.43 -17.02
C ARG A 258 -12.95 27.51 -16.24
N HIS A 259 -12.39 27.14 -15.09
CA HIS A 259 -11.61 28.05 -14.24
C HIS A 259 -10.11 28.08 -14.57
N GLY A 260 -9.64 27.30 -15.55
CA GLY A 260 -8.23 27.25 -15.93
C GLY A 260 -7.29 26.63 -14.89
N VAL A 261 -7.82 25.81 -13.96
CA VAL A 261 -7.09 25.23 -12.82
C VAL A 261 -6.84 23.73 -12.94
N LEU A 262 -6.96 23.15 -14.15
CA LEU A 262 -6.72 21.71 -14.41
C LEU A 262 -5.33 21.24 -13.93
N SER A 263 -4.30 22.05 -14.17
CA SER A 263 -2.92 21.79 -13.75
C SER A 263 -2.60 22.40 -12.40
N GLN A 264 -3.61 22.62 -11.55
CA GLN A 264 -3.44 23.16 -10.20
C GLN A 264 -4.20 22.37 -9.14
N ALA A 265 -4.98 21.35 -9.52
CA ALA A 265 -5.83 20.60 -8.62
C ALA A 265 -5.38 19.14 -8.45
N ILE A 266 -5.30 18.69 -7.20
CA ILE A 266 -5.18 17.30 -6.79
C ILE A 266 -6.58 16.83 -6.38
N ILE A 267 -7.04 15.71 -6.93
CA ILE A 267 -8.29 15.06 -6.52
C ILE A 267 -7.96 13.90 -5.61
N GLU A 268 -8.41 13.94 -4.37
CA GLU A 268 -8.19 12.87 -3.40
C GLU A 268 -9.45 12.06 -3.14
N SER A 269 -9.29 10.75 -2.97
CA SER A 269 -10.31 9.87 -2.39
C SER A 269 -9.66 8.60 -1.83
N ASP A 270 -10.33 7.97 -0.87
CA ASP A 270 -9.97 6.66 -0.33
C ASP A 270 -10.57 5.48 -1.10
N ARG A 271 -11.46 5.74 -2.07
CA ARG A 271 -12.11 4.70 -2.89
C ARG A 271 -11.48 4.63 -4.27
N PRO A 272 -10.51 3.72 -4.48
CA PRO A 272 -9.83 3.62 -5.76
C PRO A 272 -10.78 3.24 -6.91
N GLU A 273 -11.85 2.49 -6.62
CA GLU A 273 -12.87 2.12 -7.60
C GLU A 273 -13.60 3.31 -8.23
N ASN A 274 -13.72 4.43 -7.51
CA ASN A 274 -14.38 5.64 -8.00
C ASN A 274 -13.35 6.72 -8.39
N LEU A 275 -12.19 6.78 -7.73
CA LEU A 275 -11.10 7.69 -8.08
C LEU A 275 -10.54 7.44 -9.49
N ILE A 276 -10.60 6.18 -9.97
CA ILE A 276 -10.14 5.82 -11.33
C ILE A 276 -10.83 6.62 -12.45
N TYR A 277 -12.07 7.07 -12.25
CA TYR A 277 -12.76 7.88 -13.27
C TYR A 277 -12.12 9.26 -13.44
N PHE A 278 -11.53 9.82 -12.38
CA PHE A 278 -10.82 11.11 -12.41
C PHE A 278 -9.48 10.97 -13.13
N SER A 279 -8.69 9.95 -12.77
CA SER A 279 -7.41 9.66 -13.41
C SER A 279 -7.57 9.40 -14.92
N ARG A 280 -8.61 8.69 -15.34
CA ARG A 280 -8.92 8.45 -16.77
C ARG A 280 -9.21 9.72 -17.57
N LEU A 281 -9.63 10.79 -16.92
CA LEU A 281 -9.80 12.11 -17.54
C LEU A 281 -8.52 12.95 -17.51
N GLY A 282 -7.40 12.38 -17.05
CA GLY A 282 -6.11 13.08 -16.94
C GLY A 282 -6.01 14.01 -15.73
N LEU A 283 -6.99 13.99 -14.81
CA LEU A 283 -6.89 14.74 -13.56
C LEU A 283 -5.83 14.10 -12.67
N TYR A 284 -5.07 14.94 -11.97
CA TYR A 284 -4.07 14.46 -11.03
C TYR A 284 -4.77 13.94 -9.76
N THR A 285 -4.60 12.66 -9.45
CA THR A 285 -5.29 12.02 -8.33
C THR A 285 -4.34 11.55 -7.23
N SER A 286 -4.72 11.79 -5.97
CA SER A 286 -4.06 11.25 -4.78
C SER A 286 -4.91 10.14 -4.15
N TYR A 287 -4.34 8.93 -4.03
CA TYR A 287 -5.04 7.82 -3.40
C TYR A 287 -4.82 7.82 -1.89
N TRP A 288 -5.88 8.16 -1.15
CA TRP A 288 -5.83 8.19 0.32
C TRP A 288 -5.87 6.78 0.91
N ILE A 289 -4.84 6.44 1.69
CA ILE A 289 -4.76 5.19 2.44
C ILE A 289 -4.89 5.48 3.94
N PHE A 290 -6.07 5.21 4.50
CA PHE A 290 -6.44 5.63 5.86
C PHE A 290 -6.50 4.49 6.89
N ASN A 291 -6.43 3.24 6.44
CA ASN A 291 -6.55 2.07 7.30
C ASN A 291 -5.21 1.39 7.58
N ILE A 292 -4.09 2.12 7.60
CA ILE A 292 -2.79 1.57 8.05
C ILE A 292 -2.58 1.76 9.56
N ASP A 293 -3.67 1.85 10.31
CA ASP A 293 -3.63 1.82 11.76
C ASP A 293 -3.21 0.43 12.25
N GLU A 294 -2.30 0.39 13.22
CA GLU A 294 -1.84 -0.81 13.92
C GLU A 294 -2.99 -1.63 14.50
N THR A 295 -4.15 -1.02 14.78
CA THR A 295 -5.37 -1.70 15.28
C THR A 295 -6.19 -2.39 14.17
N ALA A 296 -6.15 -1.87 12.95
CA ALA A 296 -6.93 -2.37 11.80
C ALA A 296 -6.09 -3.23 10.84
N PHE A 297 -4.77 -3.03 10.83
CA PHE A 297 -3.85 -3.93 10.18
C PHE A 297 -3.69 -5.20 11.00
N PRO A 298 -3.43 -6.36 10.35
CA PRO A 298 -3.02 -7.52 11.11
C PRO A 298 -1.72 -7.15 11.80
N HIS A 299 -1.61 -7.36 13.12
CA HIS A 299 -0.41 -7.10 13.93
C HIS A 299 0.83 -7.93 13.49
N THR A 300 0.74 -8.63 12.36
CA THR A 300 1.84 -9.37 11.76
C THR A 300 2.40 -8.58 10.58
N LEU A 301 3.72 -8.57 10.46
CA LEU A 301 4.44 -8.01 9.32
C LEU A 301 3.88 -8.52 7.98
N TRP A 302 3.42 -9.78 7.92
CA TRP A 302 2.82 -10.36 6.72
C TRP A 302 1.48 -9.74 6.35
N GLY A 303 0.64 -9.49 7.35
CA GLY A 303 -0.59 -8.75 7.15
C GLY A 303 -0.33 -7.36 6.59
N GLN A 304 0.69 -6.70 7.12
CA GLN A 304 1.11 -5.39 6.63
C GLN A 304 1.58 -5.43 5.18
N TYR A 305 2.44 -6.39 4.87
CA TYR A 305 2.92 -6.61 3.51
C TYR A 305 1.76 -6.82 2.51
N LEU A 306 0.83 -7.73 2.81
CA LEU A 306 -0.29 -8.05 1.91
C LEU A 306 -1.22 -6.85 1.70
N ALA A 307 -1.46 -6.05 2.73
CA ALA A 307 -2.28 -4.85 2.61
C ALA A 307 -1.59 -3.78 1.74
N LEU A 308 -0.29 -3.56 1.92
CA LEU A 308 0.48 -2.64 1.07
C LEU A 308 0.57 -3.14 -0.39
N MET A 309 0.70 -4.45 -0.61
CA MET A 309 0.63 -5.03 -1.96
C MET A 309 -0.74 -4.82 -2.63
N ARG A 310 -1.83 -4.89 -1.84
CA ARG A 310 -3.17 -4.53 -2.33
C ARG A 310 -3.24 -3.04 -2.71
N ILE A 311 -2.68 -2.15 -1.89
CA ILE A 311 -2.58 -0.72 -2.17
C ILE A 311 -1.83 -0.47 -3.48
N LYS A 312 -0.64 -1.07 -3.66
CA LYS A 312 0.14 -0.95 -4.91
C LYS A 312 -0.66 -1.37 -6.14
N ARG A 313 -1.36 -2.51 -6.05
CA ARG A 313 -2.21 -2.98 -7.15
C ARG A 313 -3.32 -2.01 -7.48
N ASN A 314 -3.98 -1.45 -6.46
CA ASN A 314 -5.02 -0.44 -6.65
C ASN A 314 -4.44 0.83 -7.29
N TYR A 315 -3.27 1.27 -6.83
CA TYR A 315 -2.52 2.41 -7.39
C TYR A 315 -2.21 2.23 -8.87
N ILE A 316 -1.61 1.09 -9.25
CA ILE A 316 -1.27 0.78 -10.64
C ILE A 316 -2.52 0.69 -11.50
N ARG A 317 -3.55 -0.06 -11.05
CA ARG A 317 -4.80 -0.24 -11.80
C ARG A 317 -5.55 1.08 -11.97
N GLY A 318 -5.50 1.94 -10.96
CA GLY A 318 -6.12 3.24 -10.94
C GLY A 318 -5.40 4.28 -11.80
N GLY A 319 -4.11 4.06 -12.10
CA GLY A 319 -3.27 5.07 -12.73
C GLY A 319 -3.15 6.33 -11.87
N PHE A 320 -3.11 6.17 -10.54
CA PHE A 320 -3.06 7.32 -9.63
C PHE A 320 -1.67 7.96 -9.66
N ALA A 321 -1.61 9.28 -9.44
CA ALA A 321 -0.37 10.04 -9.55
C ALA A 321 0.40 10.12 -8.22
N ALA A 322 -0.30 9.99 -7.09
CA ALA A 322 0.25 10.02 -5.76
C ALA A 322 -0.55 9.13 -4.78
N ILE A 323 0.06 8.88 -3.62
CA ILE A 323 -0.56 8.28 -2.45
C ILE A 323 -0.55 9.31 -1.34
N SER A 324 -1.68 9.42 -0.64
CA SER A 324 -1.80 10.28 0.53
C SER A 324 -2.10 9.47 1.78
N LEU A 325 -1.54 9.87 2.92
CA LEU A 325 -1.75 9.20 4.19
C LEU A 325 -1.45 10.12 5.38
N ASP A 326 -1.98 9.73 6.54
CA ASP A 326 -1.58 10.34 7.80
C ASP A 326 -0.09 10.06 8.07
N HIS A 327 0.67 11.08 8.43
CA HIS A 327 2.12 10.99 8.66
C HIS A 327 2.49 9.98 9.74
N ARG A 328 1.61 9.73 10.72
CA ARG A 328 1.81 8.74 11.78
C ARG A 328 1.92 7.32 11.23
N PHE A 329 1.32 7.07 10.08
CA PHE A 329 1.41 5.78 9.39
C PHE A 329 2.57 5.72 8.39
N TYR A 330 3.28 6.82 8.15
CA TYR A 330 4.45 6.85 7.25
C TYR A 330 5.73 6.36 7.95
N THR A 331 5.68 5.13 8.45
CA THR A 331 6.81 4.45 9.11
C THR A 331 7.92 4.12 8.10
N PRO A 332 9.16 3.81 8.55
CA PRO A 332 10.23 3.36 7.66
C PRO A 332 9.84 2.15 6.79
N PHE A 333 9.06 1.20 7.32
CA PHE A 333 8.58 0.05 6.55
C PHE A 333 7.58 0.46 5.45
N VAL A 334 6.65 1.36 5.76
CA VAL A 334 5.68 1.89 4.79
C VAL A 334 6.41 2.72 3.73
N ALA A 335 7.36 3.57 4.12
CA ALA A 335 8.20 4.34 3.20
C ALA A 335 9.00 3.43 2.25
N TRP A 336 9.63 2.37 2.77
CA TRP A 336 10.33 1.38 1.96
C TRP A 336 9.39 0.65 0.99
N MET A 337 8.23 0.22 1.49
CA MET A 337 7.23 -0.45 0.64
C MET A 337 6.69 0.49 -0.44
N LEU A 338 6.41 1.76 -0.13
CA LEU A 338 5.86 2.72 -1.09
C LEU A 338 6.94 3.46 -1.90
N ARG A 339 8.19 3.00 -1.85
CA ARG A 339 9.29 3.57 -2.64
C ARG A 339 8.94 3.58 -4.13
N GLY A 340 9.03 4.77 -4.72
CA GLY A 340 8.71 5.04 -6.13
C GLY A 340 7.37 5.72 -6.35
N ALA A 341 6.47 5.71 -5.37
CA ALA A 341 5.29 6.57 -5.40
C ALA A 341 5.63 7.98 -4.90
N ARG A 342 4.80 8.94 -5.34
CA ARG A 342 4.75 10.26 -4.72
C ARG A 342 3.88 10.18 -3.50
N ILE A 343 4.38 10.77 -2.42
CA ILE A 343 3.75 10.73 -1.13
C ILE A 343 3.25 12.12 -0.80
N HIS A 344 1.99 12.21 -0.44
CA HIS A 344 1.44 13.36 0.24
C HIS A 344 1.13 12.99 1.69
N LEU A 345 1.42 13.87 2.63
CA LEU A 345 1.28 13.61 4.06
C LEU A 345 0.37 14.64 4.70
N PHE A 346 -0.36 14.22 5.73
CA PHE A 346 -1.20 15.10 6.54
C PHE A 346 -1.38 14.54 7.96
N THR A 347 -1.92 15.27 8.92
CA THR A 347 -1.67 16.71 9.11
C THR A 347 -0.46 16.82 10.03
N ILE A 348 0.54 17.62 9.66
CA ILE A 348 1.79 17.74 10.41
C ILE A 348 1.92 19.18 10.91
N ASN A 349 2.04 19.34 12.22
CA ASN A 349 2.16 20.66 12.87
C ASN A 349 3.43 20.80 13.71
N ASP A 350 4.14 19.70 13.94
CA ASP A 350 5.43 19.72 14.63
C ASP A 350 6.54 20.23 13.68
N PRO A 351 7.25 21.33 14.01
CA PRO A 351 8.24 21.93 13.12
C PRO A 351 9.41 21.01 12.74
N GLU A 352 9.90 20.19 13.68
CA GLU A 352 11.02 19.27 13.41
C GLU A 352 10.60 18.15 12.44
N THR A 353 9.39 17.64 12.63
CA THR A 353 8.78 16.65 11.73
C THR A 353 8.52 17.22 10.34
N LEU A 354 8.04 18.47 10.25
CA LEU A 354 7.87 19.17 8.97
C LEU A 354 9.20 19.28 8.21
N GLU A 355 10.22 19.84 8.85
CA GLU A 355 11.55 20.01 8.25
C GLU A 355 12.11 18.68 7.75
N THR A 356 11.98 17.63 8.57
CA THR A 356 12.47 16.28 8.23
C THR A 356 11.75 15.69 7.03
N LEU A 357 10.43 15.84 6.94
CA LEU A 357 9.62 15.18 5.89
C LEU A 357 9.60 15.95 4.58
N VAL A 358 9.61 17.28 4.60
CA VAL A 358 9.68 18.12 3.39
C VAL A 358 10.97 17.84 2.59
N HIS A 359 12.04 17.47 3.29
CA HIS A 359 13.33 17.13 2.70
C HIS A 359 13.42 15.74 2.07
N ARG A 360 12.35 14.93 2.13
CA ARG A 360 12.32 13.64 1.46
C ARG A 360 11.93 13.80 -0.01
N PRO A 361 12.68 13.21 -0.96
CA PRO A 361 12.40 13.39 -2.39
C PRO A 361 11.06 12.79 -2.82
N GLU A 362 10.60 11.72 -2.15
CA GLU A 362 9.31 11.11 -2.44
C GLU A 362 8.13 11.88 -1.84
N VAL A 363 8.36 12.72 -0.83
CA VAL A 363 7.33 13.57 -0.23
C VAL A 363 7.20 14.83 -1.06
N LYS A 364 5.96 15.09 -1.49
CA LYS A 364 5.65 16.08 -2.51
C LYS A 364 4.70 17.16 -2.04
N VAL A 365 3.75 16.81 -1.17
CA VAL A 365 2.88 17.77 -0.50
C VAL A 365 2.72 17.34 0.95
N VAL A 366 2.75 18.31 1.86
CA VAL A 366 2.53 18.12 3.29
C VAL A 366 1.47 19.13 3.73
N LEU A 367 0.37 18.64 4.27
CA LEU A 367 -0.69 19.46 4.83
C LEU A 367 -0.36 19.84 6.28
N THR A 368 -0.45 21.13 6.59
CA THR A 368 -0.20 21.69 7.92
C THR A 368 -1.26 22.72 8.30
N ASP A 369 -1.53 22.85 9.58
CA ASP A 369 -2.36 23.92 10.14
C ASP A 369 -1.53 25.18 10.49
N THR A 370 -0.21 25.13 10.30
CA THR A 370 0.72 26.21 10.66
C THR A 370 1.11 27.06 9.44
N GLN A 371 1.32 28.36 9.64
CA GLN A 371 1.79 29.29 8.61
C GLN A 371 3.32 29.22 8.45
N ARG A 372 3.84 28.07 8.02
CA ARG A 372 5.28 27.80 7.84
C ARG A 372 5.69 27.65 6.38
N PHE A 373 5.13 28.48 5.51
CA PHE A 373 5.41 28.45 4.06
C PHE A 373 6.81 28.94 3.69
N ASP A 374 7.58 29.41 4.68
CA ASP A 374 9.00 29.76 4.57
C ASP A 374 9.89 28.53 4.31
N ILE A 375 9.47 27.34 4.72
CA ILE A 375 10.22 26.10 4.52
C ILE A 375 10.05 25.65 3.05
N THR A 376 11.15 25.61 2.32
CA THR A 376 11.18 25.25 0.89
C THR A 376 12.22 24.17 0.62
N ASP A 377 11.92 23.26 -0.29
CA ASP A 377 12.91 22.28 -0.79
C ASP A 377 12.59 21.88 -2.23
N CYS A 378 13.45 22.27 -3.18
CA CYS A 378 13.25 22.03 -4.60
C CYS A 378 13.72 20.65 -5.11
N ARG A 379 14.04 19.71 -4.21
CA ARG A 379 14.53 18.37 -4.54
C ARG A 379 13.44 17.34 -4.84
#